data_AF-A0A7S1LEW4-F1
#
_entry.id   AF-A0A7S1LEW4-F1
#
_cell.length_a   1.000
_cell.length_b   1.000
_cell.length_c   1.000
_cell.angle_alpha   90.00
_cell.angle_beta   90.00
_cell.angle_gamma   90.00
#
_symmetry.space_group_name_H-M   'P 1'
#
loop_
_entity.id
_entity.type
_entity.pdbx_description
1 polymer ?
#
loop_
_entity_poly.entity_id
_entity_poly.type
_entity_poly.pdbx_seq_one_letter_code
_entity_poly.pdbx_strand_id
1 'polypeptide(L)'
;CHVVRSVVVTVDLSACTSMRTMHYMKTGHHAFADCPALERVHWPPNLEVVGQHVVSGCPKLVTVDLRPCLSLRGVGNYAFANCPALETVHWPPELEEVGERVVSGCPKLLTVDFRECVSLRRISDNALADCPALETVHWPPGLEDLGKWVVRNCPKLVTVDLRKCSALRRIG
;
A
#
# COMPACT_ATOMS: atom_id res chain seq x y z
N CYS A 1 3.08 13.35 18.35
CA CYS A 1 1.64 13.55 18.07
C CYS A 1 0.79 12.69 19.00
N HIS A 2 0.27 13.28 20.07
CA HIS A 2 -0.76 12.67 20.96
C HIS A 2 -2.19 13.03 20.50
N VAL A 3 -2.37 13.48 19.25
CA VAL A 3 -3.54 14.30 18.85
C VAL A 3 -4.60 13.52 18.07
N VAL A 4 -4.34 12.31 17.56
CA VAL A 4 -5.36 11.56 16.80
C VAL A 4 -6.21 10.73 17.77
N ARG A 5 -7.00 11.42 18.61
CA ARG A 5 -8.07 10.78 19.39
C ARG A 5 -9.11 10.18 18.43
N SER A 6 -9.79 9.14 18.89
CA SER A 6 -10.71 8.18 18.25
C SER A 6 -11.86 8.69 17.34
N VAL A 7 -11.82 9.92 16.84
CA VAL A 7 -12.89 10.56 16.05
C VAL A 7 -12.41 11.12 14.71
N VAL A 8 -11.12 10.98 14.38
CA VAL A 8 -10.59 11.52 13.12
C VAL A 8 -11.07 10.67 11.95
N VAL A 9 -11.98 11.23 11.16
CA VAL A 9 -12.53 10.63 9.95
C VAL A 9 -11.64 10.88 8.74
N THR A 10 -11.11 12.09 8.62
CA THR A 10 -10.22 12.50 7.53
C THR A 10 -8.97 13.14 8.10
N VAL A 11 -7.82 12.71 7.62
CA VAL A 11 -6.51 13.34 7.87
C VAL A 11 -6.08 14.05 6.61
N ASP A 12 -5.92 15.38 6.65
CA ASP A 12 -5.44 16.16 5.51
C ASP A 12 -3.97 16.58 5.71
N LEU A 13 -3.07 16.00 4.92
CA LEU A 13 -1.64 16.29 4.88
C LEU A 13 -1.22 16.87 3.53
N SER A 14 -2.17 17.25 2.67
CA SER A 14 -1.89 17.78 1.32
C SER A 14 -1.07 19.08 1.36
N ALA A 15 -1.27 19.90 2.39
CA ALA A 15 -0.50 21.13 2.63
C ALA A 15 0.90 20.89 3.21
N CYS A 16 1.24 19.67 3.63
CA CYS A 16 2.55 19.34 4.21
C CYS A 16 3.62 19.15 3.14
N THR A 17 3.89 20.19 2.34
CA THR A 17 4.80 20.15 1.18
C THR A 17 6.27 19.89 1.52
N SER A 18 6.68 20.12 2.77
CA SER A 18 8.02 19.79 3.27
C SER A 18 8.16 18.35 3.77
N MET A 19 7.05 17.61 3.90
CA MET A 19 7.06 16.24 4.44
C MET A 19 7.48 15.25 3.36
N ARG A 20 8.70 14.70 3.51
CA ARG A 20 9.26 13.70 2.59
C ARG A 20 9.01 12.27 3.04
N THR A 21 8.87 12.03 4.34
CA THR A 21 8.67 10.68 4.86
C THR A 21 7.58 10.65 5.92
N MET A 22 6.77 9.60 5.89
CA MET A 22 5.76 9.35 6.93
C MET A 22 6.17 8.11 7.71
N HIS A 23 7.01 8.28 8.74
CA HIS A 23 7.53 7.14 9.51
C HIS A 23 6.64 6.78 10.72
N TYR A 24 6.87 5.57 11.22
CA TYR A 24 6.65 5.20 12.62
C TYR A 24 7.23 6.29 13.54
N MET A 25 6.40 6.84 14.43
CA MET A 25 6.88 7.77 15.43
C MET A 25 7.63 6.98 16.50
N LYS A 26 8.84 7.43 16.85
CA LYS A 26 9.77 6.84 17.83
C LYS A 26 9.18 6.58 19.23
N THR A 27 7.92 6.97 19.46
CA THR A 27 7.14 6.76 20.67
C THR A 27 6.30 5.47 20.67
N GLY A 28 6.51 4.50 19.76
CA GLY A 28 5.69 3.28 19.74
C GLY A 28 4.46 3.35 18.86
N HIS A 29 4.18 4.51 18.25
CA HIS A 29 2.93 4.77 17.56
C HIS A 29 3.16 4.77 16.04
N HIS A 30 2.59 3.76 15.37
CA HIS A 30 2.33 3.79 13.94
C HIS A 30 1.47 5.04 13.62
N ALA A 31 1.82 5.81 12.58
CA ALA A 31 1.34 7.19 12.43
C ALA A 31 -0.18 7.37 12.60
N PHE A 32 -0.96 6.46 12.02
CA PHE A 32 -2.41 6.36 12.11
C PHE A 32 -2.90 4.91 12.16
N ALA A 33 -2.10 3.96 12.66
CA ALA A 33 -2.60 2.57 12.77
C ALA A 33 -3.75 2.48 13.77
N ASP A 34 -4.62 1.49 13.55
CA ASP A 34 -5.76 1.13 14.39
C ASP A 34 -6.71 2.29 14.66
N CYS A 35 -6.70 3.33 13.81
CA CYS A 35 -7.58 4.48 13.95
C CYS A 35 -9.02 4.08 13.62
N PRO A 36 -9.93 4.00 14.61
CA PRO A 36 -11.23 3.33 14.45
C PRO A 36 -12.22 4.10 13.57
N ALA A 37 -11.97 5.39 13.37
CA ALA A 37 -12.82 6.30 12.60
C ALA A 37 -12.24 6.70 11.25
N LEU A 38 -10.97 6.36 10.95
CA LEU A 38 -10.27 6.88 9.78
C LEU A 38 -10.84 6.31 8.49
N GLU A 39 -11.39 7.18 7.66
CA GLU A 39 -11.98 6.87 6.35
C GLU A 39 -11.10 7.33 5.19
N ARG A 40 -10.33 8.42 5.37
CA ARG A 40 -9.52 9.01 4.31
C ARG A 40 -8.25 9.68 4.82
N VAL A 41 -7.18 9.55 4.03
CA VAL A 41 -5.94 10.34 4.18
C VAL A 41 -5.68 11.09 2.88
N HIS A 42 -5.51 12.41 2.96
CA HIS A 42 -4.93 13.19 1.87
C HIS A 42 -3.43 13.26 2.07
N TRP A 43 -2.68 12.66 1.16
CA TRP A 43 -1.23 12.50 1.27
C TRP A 43 -0.50 13.76 0.77
N PRO A 44 0.68 14.09 1.32
CA PRO A 44 1.46 15.20 0.82
C PRO A 44 2.03 14.89 -0.58
N PRO A 45 2.12 15.89 -1.48
CA PRO A 45 2.55 15.66 -2.86
C PRO A 45 4.03 15.26 -2.97
N ASN A 46 4.87 15.72 -2.04
CA ASN A 46 6.31 15.46 -2.01
C ASN A 46 6.69 14.28 -1.12
N LEU A 47 5.74 13.39 -0.80
CA LEU A 47 6.05 12.17 -0.06
C LEU A 47 6.99 11.30 -0.90
N GLU A 48 8.13 10.93 -0.34
CA GLU A 48 9.09 9.99 -0.91
C GLU A 48 8.90 8.59 -0.36
N VAL A 49 8.53 8.46 0.92
CA VAL A 49 8.34 7.17 1.58
C VAL A 49 7.11 7.15 2.47
N VAL A 50 6.21 6.19 2.23
CA VAL A 50 5.23 5.76 3.23
C VAL A 50 5.92 4.77 4.15
N GLY A 51 6.02 5.06 5.44
CA GLY A 51 6.67 4.19 6.40
C GLY A 51 5.84 2.96 6.76
N GLN A 52 6.40 2.17 7.68
CA GLN A 52 5.77 0.94 8.13
C GLN A 52 4.52 1.22 8.96
N HIS A 53 3.48 0.40 8.77
CA HIS A 53 2.21 0.43 9.51
C HIS A 53 1.44 1.76 9.51
N VAL A 54 1.73 2.69 8.61
CA VAL A 54 1.21 4.07 8.66
C VAL A 54 -0.31 4.17 8.85
N VAL A 55 -1.12 3.37 8.16
CA VAL A 55 -2.58 3.27 8.35
C VAL A 55 -3.03 1.80 8.45
N SER A 56 -2.22 0.95 9.05
CA SER A 56 -2.56 -0.45 9.31
C SER A 56 -3.77 -0.55 10.24
N GLY A 57 -4.63 -1.56 10.09
CA GLY A 57 -5.69 -1.86 11.05
C GLY A 57 -6.86 -0.87 11.06
N CYS A 58 -6.96 0.04 10.09
CA CYS A 58 -8.03 1.05 10.06
C CYS A 58 -9.35 0.44 9.55
N PRO A 59 -10.39 0.30 10.40
CA PRO A 59 -11.58 -0.47 10.05
C PRO A 59 -12.53 0.23 9.08
N LYS A 60 -12.39 1.54 8.90
CA LYS A 60 -13.25 2.36 8.03
C LYS A 60 -12.53 2.89 6.78
N LEU A 61 -11.24 2.60 6.61
CA LEU A 61 -10.47 3.08 5.48
C LEU A 61 -10.87 2.31 4.22
N VAL A 62 -11.59 2.96 3.31
CA VAL A 62 -12.11 2.33 2.08
C VAL A 62 -11.11 2.43 0.92
N THR A 63 -10.36 3.53 0.87
CA THR A 63 -9.47 3.84 -0.25
C THR A 63 -8.21 4.51 0.24
N VAL A 64 -7.07 4.12 -0.34
CA VAL A 64 -5.79 4.82 -0.21
C VAL A 64 -5.42 5.37 -1.58
N ASP A 65 -5.34 6.70 -1.72
CA ASP A 65 -4.99 7.37 -2.97
C ASP A 65 -3.62 8.04 -2.91
N LEU A 66 -2.59 7.36 -3.41
CA LEU A 66 -1.20 7.84 -3.45
C LEU A 66 -0.85 8.48 -4.80
N ARG A 67 -1.80 8.61 -5.75
CA ARG A 67 -1.53 9.25 -7.06
C ARG A 67 -0.99 10.67 -6.96
N PRO A 68 -1.38 11.50 -5.97
CA PRO A 68 -0.79 12.84 -5.81
C PRO A 68 0.68 12.83 -5.37
N CYS A 69 1.21 11.71 -4.87
CA CYS A 69 2.57 11.60 -4.34
C CYS A 69 3.59 11.31 -5.44
N LEU A 70 3.84 12.30 -6.30
CA LEU A 70 4.72 12.16 -7.48
C LEU A 70 6.21 11.94 -7.13
N SER A 71 6.59 12.09 -5.86
CA SER A 71 7.96 11.81 -5.39
C SER A 71 8.08 10.43 -4.74
N LEU A 72 7.00 9.65 -4.66
CA LEU A 72 6.95 8.44 -3.85
C LEU A 72 7.77 7.31 -4.48
N ARG A 73 8.80 6.86 -3.76
CA ARG A 73 9.70 5.79 -4.17
C ARG A 73 9.37 4.48 -3.48
N GLY A 74 8.95 4.52 -2.22
CA GLY A 74 8.77 3.32 -1.42
C GLY A 74 7.54 3.32 -0.53
N VAL A 75 6.93 2.14 -0.40
CA VAL A 75 5.90 1.87 0.61
C VAL A 75 6.42 0.77 1.54
N GLY A 76 6.55 1.13 2.81
CA GLY A 76 7.12 0.27 3.85
C GLY A 76 6.19 -0.87 4.27
N ASN A 77 6.78 -1.83 4.98
CA ASN A 77 6.09 -3.04 5.43
C ASN A 77 4.81 -2.72 6.21
N TYR A 78 3.76 -3.50 5.95
CA TYR A 78 2.46 -3.41 6.60
C TYR A 78 1.77 -2.04 6.52
N ALA A 79 2.18 -1.13 5.62
CA ALA A 79 1.69 0.25 5.59
C ALA A 79 0.15 0.37 5.61
N PHE A 80 -0.54 -0.56 4.92
CA PHE A 80 -2.00 -0.60 4.75
C PHE A 80 -2.59 -1.97 5.13
N ALA A 81 -1.90 -2.74 5.97
CA ALA A 81 -2.31 -4.10 6.33
C ALA A 81 -3.56 -4.11 7.22
N ASN A 82 -4.31 -5.21 7.20
CA ASN A 82 -5.44 -5.49 8.09
C ASN A 82 -6.53 -4.41 8.09
N CYS A 83 -6.79 -3.77 6.95
CA CYS A 83 -7.87 -2.79 6.79
C CYS A 83 -9.14 -3.49 6.26
N PRO A 84 -10.13 -3.84 7.10
CA PRO A 84 -11.30 -4.64 6.71
C PRO A 84 -12.23 -3.95 5.71
N ALA A 85 -12.17 -2.62 5.60
CA ALA A 85 -12.95 -1.85 4.64
C ALA A 85 -12.19 -1.52 3.35
N LEU A 86 -10.87 -1.80 3.26
CA LEU A 86 -10.06 -1.34 2.14
C LEU A 86 -10.41 -2.10 0.86
N GLU A 87 -10.94 -1.36 -0.11
CA GLU A 87 -11.39 -1.90 -1.41
C GLU A 87 -10.38 -1.65 -2.52
N THR A 88 -9.63 -0.55 -2.44
CA THR A 88 -8.68 -0.16 -3.50
C THR A 88 -7.52 0.67 -2.97
N VAL A 89 -6.37 0.53 -3.63
CA VAL A 89 -5.20 1.37 -3.46
C VAL A 89 -4.79 1.90 -4.83
N HIS A 90 -4.73 3.23 -4.96
CA HIS A 90 -4.22 3.88 -6.16
C HIS A 90 -2.77 4.27 -5.96
N TRP A 91 -1.90 3.79 -6.84
CA TRP A 91 -0.46 3.96 -6.77
C TRP A 91 0.02 5.06 -7.74
N PRO A 92 1.09 5.81 -7.40
CA PRO A 92 1.70 6.76 -8.33
C PRO A 92 2.63 6.04 -9.33
N PRO A 93 2.87 6.64 -10.51
CA PRO A 93 3.76 6.04 -11.52
C PRO A 93 5.23 5.95 -11.07
N GLU A 94 5.63 6.81 -10.13
CA GLU A 94 6.99 6.92 -9.61
C GLU A 94 7.40 5.87 -8.57
N LEU A 95 6.45 5.04 -8.11
CA LEU A 95 6.69 4.01 -7.11
C LEU A 95 7.73 3.01 -7.59
N GLU A 96 8.75 2.74 -6.79
CA GLU A 96 9.87 1.85 -7.11
C GLU A 96 9.82 0.53 -6.32
N GLU A 97 9.33 0.59 -5.08
CA GLU A 97 9.35 -0.55 -4.15
C GLU A 97 8.09 -0.68 -3.29
N VAL A 98 7.56 -1.89 -3.22
CA VAL A 98 6.47 -2.30 -2.32
C VAL A 98 7.04 -3.28 -1.28
N GLY A 99 6.91 -2.90 0.00
CA GLY A 99 7.38 -3.67 1.14
C GLY A 99 6.57 -4.93 1.43
N GLU A 100 6.92 -5.61 2.51
CA GLU A 100 6.25 -6.84 2.93
C GLU A 100 4.85 -6.56 3.47
N ARG A 101 3.89 -7.43 3.13
CA ARG A 101 2.52 -7.38 3.66
C ARG A 101 1.81 -6.03 3.57
N VAL A 102 2.14 -5.21 2.58
CA VAL A 102 1.64 -3.82 2.47
C VAL A 102 0.12 -3.71 2.50
N VAL A 103 -0.61 -4.63 1.84
CA VAL A 103 -2.08 -4.70 1.90
C VAL A 103 -2.56 -6.05 2.45
N SER A 104 -1.73 -6.75 3.22
CA SER A 104 -2.08 -8.09 3.69
C SER A 104 -3.26 -8.07 4.66
N GLY A 105 -4.16 -9.05 4.57
CA GLY A 105 -5.32 -9.13 5.48
C GLY A 105 -6.43 -8.14 5.15
N CYS A 106 -6.54 -7.68 3.90
CA CYS A 106 -7.59 -6.77 3.44
C CYS A 106 -8.73 -7.56 2.74
N PRO A 107 -9.80 -7.95 3.46
CA PRO A 107 -10.83 -8.86 2.97
C PRO A 107 -11.73 -8.30 1.88
N LYS A 108 -11.74 -6.98 1.66
CA LYS A 108 -12.55 -6.32 0.62
C LYS A 108 -11.73 -5.87 -0.60
N LEU A 109 -10.42 -6.07 -0.60
CA LEU A 109 -9.56 -5.66 -1.70
C LEU A 109 -9.84 -6.54 -2.91
N LEU A 110 -10.47 -5.97 -3.95
CA LEU A 110 -10.89 -6.70 -5.15
C LEU A 110 -9.79 -6.75 -6.22
N THR A 111 -9.12 -5.63 -6.41
CA THR A 111 -8.14 -5.46 -7.48
C THR A 111 -6.93 -4.68 -6.97
N VAL A 112 -5.74 -5.08 -7.42
CA VAL A 112 -4.52 -4.29 -7.26
C VAL A 112 -3.96 -3.99 -8.64
N ASP A 113 -3.80 -2.71 -8.96
CA ASP A 113 -3.40 -2.26 -10.29
C ASP A 113 -2.09 -1.48 -10.24
N PHE A 114 -1.01 -2.13 -10.71
CA PHE A 114 0.31 -1.53 -10.85
C PHE A 114 0.66 -1.17 -12.30
N ARG A 115 -0.29 -1.17 -13.25
CA ARG A 115 0.03 -0.94 -14.69
C ARG A 115 0.73 0.38 -14.93
N GLU A 116 0.30 1.41 -14.23
CA GLU A 116 0.85 2.76 -14.35
C GLU A 116 2.13 2.96 -13.53
N CYS A 117 2.50 2.01 -12.66
CA CYS A 117 3.73 2.03 -11.86
C CYS A 117 4.95 1.65 -12.70
N VAL A 118 5.29 2.49 -13.68
CA VAL A 118 6.36 2.24 -14.65
C VAL A 118 7.75 2.11 -14.01
N SER A 119 7.94 2.69 -12.82
CA SER A 119 9.19 2.62 -12.05
C SER A 119 9.27 1.43 -11.09
N LEU A 120 8.18 0.66 -10.90
CA LEU A 120 8.11 -0.37 -9.88
C LEU A 120 9.01 -1.56 -10.24
N ARG A 121 10.06 -1.77 -9.45
CA ARG A 121 11.05 -2.85 -9.67
C ARG A 121 10.88 -4.01 -8.72
N ARG A 122 10.45 -3.76 -7.48
CA ARG A 122 10.39 -4.79 -6.43
C ARG A 122 9.06 -4.82 -5.72
N ILE A 123 8.50 -6.02 -5.59
CA ILE A 123 7.36 -6.32 -4.72
C ILE A 123 7.81 -7.40 -3.75
N SER A 124 7.82 -7.09 -2.45
CA SER A 124 8.38 -7.96 -1.41
C SER A 124 7.44 -9.09 -0.99
N ASP A 125 7.95 -10.00 -0.16
CA ASP A 125 7.24 -11.17 0.31
C ASP A 125 5.87 -10.84 0.93
N ASN A 126 4.87 -11.67 0.61
CA ASN A 126 3.51 -11.57 1.14
C ASN A 126 2.83 -10.21 0.92
N ALA A 127 3.31 -9.34 0.02
CA ALA A 127 2.81 -7.97 -0.14
C ALA A 127 1.28 -7.86 -0.28
N LEU A 128 0.66 -8.83 -0.96
CA LEU A 128 -0.78 -8.91 -1.24
C LEU A 128 -1.44 -10.17 -0.63
N ALA A 129 -0.80 -10.79 0.39
CA ALA A 129 -1.28 -12.04 0.96
C ALA A 129 -2.53 -11.86 1.83
N ASP A 130 -3.28 -12.93 2.04
CA ASP A 130 -4.45 -12.97 2.93
C ASP A 130 -5.56 -11.99 2.52
N CYS A 131 -5.74 -11.79 1.21
CA CYS A 131 -6.81 -10.97 0.63
C CYS A 131 -7.88 -11.87 -0.02
N PRO A 132 -8.89 -12.34 0.74
CA PRO A 132 -9.86 -13.34 0.24
C PRO A 132 -10.73 -12.89 -0.93
N ALA A 133 -10.93 -11.57 -1.10
CA ALA A 133 -11.70 -11.02 -2.21
C ALA A 133 -10.86 -10.65 -3.44
N LEU A 134 -9.53 -10.79 -3.39
CA LEU A 134 -8.65 -10.35 -4.47
C LEU A 134 -8.85 -11.23 -5.71
N GLU A 135 -9.36 -10.64 -6.79
CA GLU A 135 -9.72 -11.32 -8.03
C GLU A 135 -8.69 -11.06 -9.14
N THR A 136 -8.03 -9.91 -9.13
CA THR A 136 -7.08 -9.54 -10.19
C THR A 136 -5.93 -8.69 -9.65
N VAL A 137 -4.72 -9.00 -10.14
CA VAL A 137 -3.54 -8.15 -9.99
C VAL A 137 -3.02 -7.81 -11.38
N HIS A 138 -2.90 -6.53 -11.68
CA HIS A 138 -2.23 -6.06 -12.89
C HIS A 138 -0.81 -5.63 -12.57
N TRP A 139 0.16 -6.26 -13.22
CA TRP A 139 1.58 -6.04 -12.95
C TRP A 139 2.20 -5.01 -13.90
N PRO A 140 3.23 -4.26 -13.48
CA PRO A 140 3.94 -3.34 -14.36
C PRO A 140 4.91 -4.10 -15.28
N PRO A 141 5.22 -3.53 -16.45
CA PRO A 141 6.20 -4.14 -17.34
C PRO A 141 7.63 -4.13 -16.79
N GLY A 142 7.93 -3.14 -15.94
CA GLY A 142 9.25 -2.93 -15.35
C GLY A 142 9.57 -3.78 -14.13
N LEU A 143 8.68 -4.67 -13.68
CA LEU A 143 8.88 -5.47 -12.48
C LEU A 143 10.07 -6.43 -12.64
N GLU A 144 11.03 -6.39 -11.72
CA GLU A 144 12.27 -7.18 -11.76
C GLU A 144 12.31 -8.31 -10.73
N ASP A 145 11.77 -8.06 -9.54
CA ASP A 145 11.82 -8.98 -8.39
C ASP A 145 10.43 -9.10 -7.74
N LEU A 146 9.91 -10.33 -7.73
CA LEU A 146 8.66 -10.71 -7.10
C LEU A 146 8.94 -11.66 -5.93
N GLY A 147 8.64 -11.21 -4.72
CA GLY A 147 8.90 -11.95 -3.49
C GLY A 147 8.08 -13.24 -3.34
N LYS A 148 8.37 -13.97 -2.27
CA LYS A 148 7.68 -15.21 -1.91
C LYS A 148 6.24 -14.93 -1.48
N TRP A 149 5.34 -15.83 -1.85
CA TRP A 149 3.98 -15.85 -1.30
C TRP A 149 3.20 -14.53 -1.50
N VAL A 150 3.53 -13.74 -2.53
CA VAL A 150 2.96 -12.39 -2.73
C VAL A 150 1.44 -12.38 -2.73
N VAL A 151 0.80 -13.41 -3.28
CA VAL A 151 -0.65 -13.60 -3.33
C VAL A 151 -1.12 -14.86 -2.58
N ARG A 152 -0.43 -15.22 -1.48
CA ARG A 152 -0.83 -16.35 -0.64
C ARG A 152 -2.21 -16.12 -0.03
N ASN A 153 -3.01 -17.18 0.10
CA ASN A 153 -4.35 -17.13 0.69
C ASN A 153 -5.31 -16.14 0.00
N CYS A 154 -5.18 -15.99 -1.33
CA CYS A 154 -6.10 -15.24 -2.17
C CYS A 154 -6.94 -16.20 -3.05
N PRO A 155 -7.93 -16.92 -2.49
CA PRO A 155 -8.67 -18.01 -3.17
C PRO A 155 -9.43 -17.58 -4.42
N LYS A 156 -9.77 -16.30 -4.56
CA LYS A 156 -10.44 -15.77 -5.75
C LYS A 156 -9.49 -15.42 -6.90
N LEU A 157 -8.18 -15.34 -6.64
CA LEU A 157 -7.19 -15.05 -7.66
C LEU A 157 -6.86 -16.35 -8.41
N VAL A 158 -7.55 -16.58 -9.52
CA VAL A 158 -7.40 -17.83 -10.29
C VAL A 158 -6.11 -17.87 -11.09
N THR A 159 -5.67 -16.72 -11.61
CA THR A 159 -4.50 -16.64 -12.49
C THR A 159 -3.61 -15.46 -12.12
N VAL A 160 -2.30 -15.68 -12.17
CA VAL A 160 -1.29 -14.62 -12.09
C VAL A 160 -0.70 -14.44 -13.49
N ASP A 161 -1.08 -13.36 -14.18
CA ASP A 161 -0.60 -13.07 -15.54
C ASP A 161 0.66 -12.20 -15.53
N LEU A 162 1.83 -12.83 -15.64
CA LEU A 162 3.13 -12.16 -15.69
C LEU A 162 3.63 -11.87 -17.11
N ARG A 163 2.81 -12.08 -18.16
CA ARG A 163 3.26 -11.96 -19.57
C ARG A 163 3.78 -10.57 -19.93
N LYS A 164 3.33 -9.54 -19.22
CA LYS A 164 3.76 -8.15 -19.44
C LYS A 164 5.04 -7.78 -18.69
N CYS A 165 5.48 -8.56 -17.70
CA CYS A 165 6.67 -8.30 -16.89
C CYS A 165 7.95 -8.72 -17.63
N SER A 166 8.35 -7.96 -18.65
CA SER A 166 9.51 -8.29 -19.49
C SER A 166 10.85 -8.14 -18.77
N ALA A 167 10.89 -7.40 -17.66
CA ALA A 167 12.08 -7.21 -16.85
C ALA A 167 12.23 -8.23 -15.70
N LEU A 168 11.30 -9.18 -15.55
CA LEU A 168 11.26 -10.08 -14.40
C LEU A 168 12.45 -11.04 -14.41
N ARG A 169 13.24 -11.01 -13.34
CA ARG A 169 14.48 -11.80 -13.17
C ARG A 169 14.42 -12.76 -12.00
N ARG A 170 13.59 -12.47 -11.00
CA ARG A 170 13.46 -13.30 -9.79
C ARG A 170 12.00 -13.46 -9.40
N ILE A 171 11.64 -14.70 -9.08
CA ILE A 171 10.43 -15.07 -8.36
C ILE A 171 10.91 -15.90 -7.16
N GLY A 172 10.55 -15.45 -5.95
CA GLY A 172 10.93 -16.08 -4.69
C GLY A 172 10.30 -17.43 -4.45
#